data_AF-A0AB37X0J1-F1
#
_entry.id   AF-A0AB37X0J1-F1
#
_cell.length_a   1.000
_cell.length_b   1.000
_cell.length_c   1.000
_cell.angle_alpha   90.00
_cell.angle_beta   90.00
_cell.angle_gamma   90.00
#
_symmetry.space_group_name_H-M   'P 1'
#
loop_
_entity.id
_entity.type
_entity.pdbx_description
1 polymer ?
#
loop_
_entity_poly.entity_id
_entity_poly.type
_entity_poly.pdbx_seq_one_letter_code
_entity_poly.pdbx_strand_id
1 'polypeptide(L)'
;MSEIIDITPSAITDTDLDAKPVKIKYGSVAMQLPRLDDSRQLPIEILTAGLSVTARGWDNLTKDEQIGILAVFLAYLQREYPRLSRELDKSGDKIKDIGLIIQAWGTWEDTDPKA
;
A
#
# COMPACT_ATOMS: atom_id res chain seq x y z
N MET A 1 11.90 10.14 40.54
CA MET A 1 12.51 10.84 39.38
C MET A 1 12.05 10.10 38.15
N SER A 2 11.38 10.79 37.23
CA SER A 2 10.93 10.19 35.97
C SER A 2 12.08 10.29 34.98
N GLU A 3 12.66 9.15 34.61
CA GLU A 3 13.69 9.08 33.58
C GLU A 3 13.02 9.27 32.21
N ILE A 4 13.40 10.34 31.51
CA ILE A 4 12.90 10.63 30.15
C ILE A 4 13.88 10.01 29.17
N ILE A 5 13.38 9.16 28.28
CA ILE A 5 14.16 8.56 27.18
C ILE A 5 13.92 9.40 25.93
N ASP A 6 14.95 10.10 25.47
CA ASP A 6 14.91 10.86 24.22
C ASP A 6 15.20 9.94 23.03
N ILE A 7 14.26 9.87 22.09
CA ILE A 7 14.39 9.09 20.85
C ILE A 7 14.34 10.07 19.67
N THR A 8 15.38 10.07 18.84
CA THR A 8 15.46 10.91 17.63
C THR A 8 15.15 10.07 16.40
N PRO A 9 14.32 10.54 15.45
CA PRO A 9 14.09 9.83 14.20
C PRO A 9 15.38 9.66 13.40
N SER A 10 15.58 8.46 12.85
CA SER A 10 16.63 8.17 11.89
C SER A 10 16.36 8.91 10.58
N ALA A 11 17.40 9.48 9.94
CA ALA A 11 17.29 10.05 8.60
C ALA A 11 17.31 8.94 7.54
N ILE A 12 16.54 9.12 6.46
CA ILE A 12 16.65 8.31 5.25
C ILE A 12 17.95 8.69 4.53
N THR A 13 18.78 7.71 4.18
CA THR A 13 20.02 7.92 3.41
C THR A 13 19.81 7.56 1.93
N ASP A 14 20.64 8.07 1.03
CA ASP A 14 20.51 7.77 -0.41
C ASP A 14 20.62 6.27 -0.73
N THR A 15 21.39 5.51 0.08
CA THR A 15 21.46 4.04 0.02
C THR A 15 20.16 3.33 0.38
N ASP A 16 19.24 4.00 1.10
CA ASP A 16 17.93 3.46 1.45
C ASP A 16 16.90 3.59 0.31
N LEU A 17 17.24 4.35 -0.75
CA LEU A 17 16.34 4.61 -1.89
C LEU A 17 16.47 3.57 -3.02
N ASP A 18 17.35 2.58 -2.87
CA ASP A 18 17.61 1.55 -3.89
C ASP A 18 16.48 0.51 -4.04
N ALA A 19 15.45 0.58 -3.19
CA ALA A 19 14.29 -0.30 -3.26
C ALA A 19 13.50 -0.03 -4.55
N LYS A 20 13.58 -0.95 -5.52
CA LYS A 20 12.84 -0.83 -6.78
C LYS A 20 11.33 -0.76 -6.51
N PRO A 21 10.61 0.22 -7.08
CA PRO A 21 9.17 0.33 -6.88
C PRO A 21 8.42 -0.80 -7.59
N VAL A 22 7.25 -1.16 -7.04
CA VAL A 22 6.31 -2.11 -7.62
C VAL A 22 5.57 -1.43 -8.77
N LYS A 23 5.66 -2.01 -9.97
CA LYS A 23 5.06 -1.44 -11.18
C LYS A 23 3.76 -2.16 -11.51
N ILE A 24 2.64 -1.45 -11.44
CA ILE A 24 1.32 -2.01 -11.75
C ILE A 24 0.68 -1.18 -12.87
N LYS A 25 0.06 -1.85 -13.85
CA LYS A 25 -0.74 -1.19 -14.88
C LYS A 25 -2.21 -1.59 -14.73
N TYR A 26 -3.07 -0.61 -14.49
CA TYR A 26 -4.52 -0.79 -14.46
C TYR A 26 -5.16 0.08 -15.56
N GLY A 27 -5.76 -0.56 -16.56
CA GLY A 27 -6.25 0.13 -17.76
C GLY A 27 -5.15 0.95 -18.43
N SER A 28 -5.36 2.26 -18.55
CA SER A 28 -4.36 3.20 -19.07
C SER A 28 -3.45 3.83 -18.01
N VAL A 29 -3.60 3.49 -16.73
CA VAL A 29 -2.81 4.06 -15.63
C VAL A 29 -1.65 3.14 -15.30
N ALA A 30 -0.43 3.67 -15.41
CA ALA A 30 0.79 3.02 -14.94
C ALA A 30 1.16 3.59 -13.56
N MET A 31 1.29 2.73 -12.57
CA MET A 31 1.56 3.05 -11.17
C MET A 31 2.96 2.55 -10.79
N GLN A 32 3.68 3.36 -10.03
CA GLN A 32 4.97 3.01 -9.42
C GLN A 32 4.82 3.14 -7.90
N LEU A 33 4.47 2.04 -7.26
CA LEU A 33 4.12 2.01 -5.85
C LEU A 33 5.36 1.67 -5.00
N PRO A 34 5.54 2.27 -3.82
CA PRO A 34 6.60 1.87 -2.91
C PRO A 34 6.36 0.42 -2.46
N ARG A 35 7.40 -0.37 -2.16
CA ARG A 35 7.17 -1.75 -1.72
C ARG A 35 6.48 -1.77 -0.36
N LEU A 36 5.54 -2.70 -0.18
CA LEU A 36 4.77 -2.81 1.08
C LEU A 36 5.61 -3.28 2.28
N ASP A 37 6.81 -3.82 2.04
CA ASP A 37 7.77 -4.24 3.08
C ASP A 37 8.79 -3.13 3.43
N ASP A 38 8.83 -2.03 2.68
CA ASP A 38 9.74 -0.91 2.95
C ASP A 38 9.01 0.23 3.70
N SER A 39 9.00 0.13 5.03
CA SER A 39 8.36 1.10 5.91
C SER A 39 8.93 2.52 5.83
N ARG A 40 10.11 2.71 5.23
CA ARG A 40 10.74 4.02 5.03
C ARG A 40 10.03 4.85 3.97
N GLN A 41 9.39 4.20 2.99
CA GLN A 41 8.76 4.85 1.84
C GLN A 41 7.24 4.85 1.90
N LEU A 42 6.64 4.03 2.77
CA LEU A 42 5.20 3.94 2.90
C LEU A 42 4.63 5.11 3.69
N PRO A 43 3.51 5.70 3.23
CA PRO A 43 2.71 6.58 4.08
C PRO A 43 2.26 5.84 5.34
N ILE A 44 2.21 6.56 6.46
CA ILE A 44 1.84 6.00 7.76
C ILE A 44 0.44 5.37 7.77
N GLU A 45 -0.47 5.88 6.95
CA GLU A 45 -1.83 5.36 6.80
C GLU A 45 -1.82 3.96 6.17
N ILE A 46 -0.96 3.74 5.17
CA ILE A 46 -0.80 2.44 4.51
C ILE A 46 -0.13 1.45 5.44
N LEU A 47 0.88 1.89 6.21
CA LEU A 47 1.48 1.08 7.27
C LEU A 47 0.44 0.66 8.31
N THR A 48 -0.41 1.57 8.77
CA THR A 48 -1.44 1.27 9.76
C THR A 48 -2.46 0.26 9.25
N ALA A 49 -2.90 0.42 7.98
CA ALA A 49 -3.81 -0.51 7.34
C ALA A 49 -3.15 -1.89 7.14
N GLY A 50 -1.91 -1.93 6.66
CA GLY A 50 -1.14 -3.16 6.47
C GLY A 50 -0.91 -3.91 7.79
N LEU A 51 -0.48 -3.22 8.83
CA LEU A 51 -0.29 -3.80 10.17
C LEU A 51 -1.58 -4.40 10.74
N SER A 52 -2.73 -3.76 10.49
CA SER A 52 -4.03 -4.28 10.90
C SER A 52 -4.35 -5.61 10.21
N VAL A 53 -4.04 -5.72 8.91
CA VAL A 53 -4.17 -6.96 8.14
C VAL A 53 -3.18 -8.02 8.61
N THR A 54 -1.92 -7.67 8.84
CA THR A 54 -0.88 -8.62 9.29
C THR A 54 -1.15 -9.15 10.70
N ALA A 55 -1.60 -8.29 11.63
CA ALA A 55 -1.83 -8.67 13.02
C ALA A 55 -3.03 -9.61 13.19
N ARG A 56 -4.06 -9.47 12.36
CA ARG A 56 -5.32 -10.21 12.50
C ARG A 56 -5.56 -11.24 11.41
N GLY A 57 -4.99 -11.04 10.22
CA GLY A 57 -5.34 -11.75 9.00
C GLY A 57 -6.59 -11.15 8.34
N TRP A 58 -6.55 -10.96 7.02
CA TRP A 58 -7.65 -10.35 6.24
C TRP A 58 -9.00 -11.02 6.49
N ASP A 59 -9.03 -12.36 6.52
CA ASP A 59 -10.25 -13.14 6.67
C ASP A 59 -10.85 -13.09 8.08
N ASN A 60 -10.07 -12.62 9.08
CA ASN A 60 -10.52 -12.46 10.46
C ASN A 60 -11.00 -11.02 10.76
N LEU A 61 -10.95 -10.13 9.77
CA LEU A 61 -11.48 -8.78 9.88
C LEU A 61 -12.99 -8.79 9.64
N THR A 62 -13.71 -7.93 10.37
CA THR A 62 -15.11 -7.64 10.06
C THR A 62 -15.23 -6.95 8.71
N LYS A 63 -16.41 -7.01 8.10
CA LYS A 63 -16.67 -6.35 6.82
C LYS A 63 -16.39 -4.85 6.86
N ASP A 64 -16.73 -4.17 7.95
CA ASP A 64 -16.50 -2.74 8.11
C ASP A 64 -15.00 -2.41 8.22
N GLU A 65 -14.23 -3.27 8.89
CA GLU A 65 -12.76 -3.13 8.95
C GLU A 65 -12.12 -3.36 7.59
N GLN A 66 -12.56 -4.37 6.84
CA GLN A 66 -12.10 -4.61 5.47
C GLN A 66 -12.40 -3.41 4.56
N ILE A 67 -13.61 -2.85 4.64
CA ILE A 67 -14.00 -1.64 3.89
C ILE A 67 -13.15 -0.45 4.30
N GLY A 68 -12.92 -0.26 5.60
CA GLY A 68 -12.07 0.82 6.13
C GLY A 68 -10.65 0.73 5.58
N ILE A 69 -10.06 -0.46 5.57
CA ILE A 69 -8.74 -0.70 4.98
C ILE A 69 -8.73 -0.39 3.48
N LEU A 70 -9.70 -0.91 2.71
CA LEU A 70 -9.79 -0.61 1.29
C LEU A 70 -9.94 0.89 1.00
N ALA A 71 -10.69 1.61 1.85
CA ALA A 71 -10.86 3.05 1.71
C ALA A 71 -9.54 3.80 1.93
N VAL A 72 -8.71 3.38 2.89
CA VAL A 72 -7.36 3.95 3.12
C VAL A 72 -6.47 3.75 1.89
N PHE A 73 -6.42 2.51 1.37
CA PHE A 73 -5.65 2.22 0.15
C PHE A 73 -6.17 3.00 -1.05
N LEU A 74 -7.49 3.06 -1.26
CA LEU A 74 -8.09 3.82 -2.35
C LEU A 74 -7.77 5.31 -2.24
N ALA A 75 -7.90 5.90 -1.07
CA ALA A 75 -7.62 7.32 -0.86
C ALA A 75 -6.16 7.65 -1.20
N TYR A 76 -5.22 6.80 -0.76
CA TYR A 76 -3.82 6.92 -1.15
C TYR A 76 -3.63 6.81 -2.67
N LEU A 77 -4.16 5.76 -3.28
CA LEU A 77 -4.03 5.53 -4.72
C LEU A 77 -4.64 6.67 -5.55
N GLN A 78 -5.76 7.24 -5.13
CA GLN A 78 -6.36 8.39 -5.82
C GLN A 78 -5.55 9.67 -5.67
N ARG A 79 -4.90 9.87 -4.53
CA ARG A 79 -4.00 11.01 -4.29
C ARG A 79 -2.78 10.95 -5.21
N GLU A 80 -2.13 9.78 -5.27
CA GLU A 80 -0.92 9.60 -6.08
C GLU A 80 -1.22 9.43 -7.58
N TYR A 81 -2.38 8.83 -7.91
CA TYR A 81 -2.80 8.55 -9.28
C TYR A 81 -4.19 9.11 -9.56
N PRO A 82 -4.35 10.44 -9.75
CA PRO A 82 -5.67 11.06 -9.94
C PRO A 82 -6.49 10.51 -11.11
N ARG A 83 -5.83 9.95 -12.13
CA ARG A 83 -6.50 9.32 -13.29
C ARG A 83 -7.10 7.95 -12.97
N LEU A 84 -6.70 7.32 -11.87
CA LEU A 84 -7.19 6.01 -11.44
C LEU A 84 -8.71 6.05 -11.22
N SER A 85 -9.26 7.11 -10.62
CA SER A 85 -10.70 7.25 -10.41
C SER A 85 -11.48 7.13 -11.71
N ARG A 86 -11.01 7.78 -12.78
CA ARG A 86 -11.65 7.71 -14.11
C ARG A 86 -11.57 6.32 -14.73
N GLU A 87 -10.48 5.58 -14.50
CA GLU A 87 -10.39 4.20 -14.98
C GLU A 87 -11.30 3.27 -14.16
N LEU A 88 -11.30 3.40 -12.82
CA LEU A 88 -12.20 2.66 -11.93
C LEU A 88 -13.68 2.93 -12.26
N ASP A 89 -14.04 4.14 -12.69
CA ASP A 89 -15.39 4.48 -13.12
C ASP A 89 -15.90 3.60 -14.27
N LYS A 90 -14.99 3.10 -15.12
CA LYS A 90 -15.32 2.14 -16.20
C LYS A 90 -15.50 0.71 -15.71
N SER A 91 -15.06 0.39 -14.50
CA SER A 91 -15.18 -0.95 -13.93
C SER A 91 -16.62 -1.29 -13.54
N GLY A 92 -17.02 -2.52 -13.83
CA GLY A 92 -18.28 -3.12 -13.35
C GLY A 92 -18.25 -3.54 -11.88
N ASP A 93 -17.07 -3.66 -11.27
CA ASP A 93 -16.89 -3.96 -9.85
C ASP A 93 -15.60 -3.30 -9.31
N LYS A 94 -15.75 -2.05 -8.85
CA LYS A 94 -14.64 -1.21 -8.38
C LYS A 94 -13.95 -1.79 -7.14
N ILE A 95 -14.72 -2.40 -6.23
CA ILE A 95 -14.17 -2.96 -4.99
C ILE A 95 -13.27 -4.14 -5.32
N LYS A 96 -13.72 -5.02 -6.21
CA LYS A 96 -12.90 -6.14 -6.70
C LYS A 96 -11.62 -5.65 -7.39
N ASP A 97 -11.72 -4.66 -8.26
CA ASP A 97 -10.55 -4.12 -8.98
C ASP A 97 -9.54 -3.45 -8.03
N ILE A 98 -10.01 -2.71 -7.02
CA ILE A 98 -9.15 -2.17 -5.96
C ILE A 98 -8.45 -3.31 -5.22
N GLY A 99 -9.19 -4.37 -4.87
CA GLY A 99 -8.61 -5.57 -4.25
C GLY A 99 -7.52 -6.21 -5.10
N LEU A 100 -7.71 -6.30 -6.43
CA LEU A 100 -6.70 -6.82 -7.36
C LEU A 100 -5.45 -5.93 -7.44
N ILE A 101 -5.61 -4.60 -7.43
CA ILE A 101 -4.47 -3.68 -7.40
C ILE A 101 -3.67 -3.87 -6.13
N ILE A 102 -4.34 -3.93 -4.97
CA ILE A 102 -3.68 -4.11 -3.66
C ILE A 102 -3.01 -5.49 -3.56
N GLN A 103 -3.67 -6.54 -4.06
CA GLN A 103 -3.10 -7.88 -4.09
C GLN A 103 -1.84 -7.91 -4.97
N ALA A 104 -1.90 -7.37 -6.19
CA ALA A 104 -0.73 -7.28 -7.06
C ALA A 104 0.40 -6.42 -6.45
N TRP A 105 0.03 -5.44 -5.63
CA TRP A 105 1.00 -4.65 -4.87
C TRP A 105 1.65 -5.46 -3.74
N GLY A 106 0.91 -6.34 -3.07
CA GLY A 106 1.44 -7.20 -2.00
C GLY A 106 2.20 -8.44 -2.48
N THR A 107 1.85 -9.02 -3.63
CA THR A 107 2.50 -10.23 -4.18
C THR A 107 3.62 -9.90 -5.17
N TRP A 108 4.19 -8.69 -5.09
CA TRP A 108 5.20 -8.22 -6.03
C TRP A 108 6.48 -9.07 -6.01
N GLU A 109 6.80 -9.71 -4.89
CA GLU A 109 7.91 -10.65 -4.74
C GLU A 109 7.73 -11.92 -5.60
N ASP A 110 6.48 -12.39 -5.76
CA ASP A 110 6.14 -13.58 -6.56
C ASP A 110 6.18 -13.31 -8.07
N THR A 111 6.33 -12.05 -8.49
CA THR A 111 6.26 -11.62 -9.90
C THR A 111 7.60 -11.18 -10.47
N ASP A 112 8.69 -11.23 -9.71
CA ASP A 112 10.04 -11.08 -10.26
C ASP A 112 10.50 -12.42 -10.88
N PRO A 113 10.70 -12.53 -12.21
CA PRO A 113 11.11 -13.78 -12.86
C PRO A 113 12.57 -14.18 -12.56
N LYS A 114 13.16 -13.65 -11.47
CA LYS A 114 14.51 -13.94 -10.97
C LYS A 114 14.52 -14.26 -9.46
N ALA A 115 13.52 -14.98 -8.98
CA ALA A 115 13.64 -15.82 -7.79
C ALA A 115 14.06 -17.24 -8.21
#